data_AF-A0A3P7MEN2-F1
#
_entry.id   AF-A0A3P7MEN2-F1
#
_cell.length_a   1.000
_cell.length_b   1.000
_cell.length_c   1.000
_cell.angle_alpha   90.00
_cell.angle_beta   90.00
_cell.angle_gamma   90.00
#
_symmetry.space_group_name_H-M   'P 1'
#
loop_
_entity.id
_entity.type
_entity.pdbx_description
1 polymer ?
#
loop_
_entity_poly.entity_id
_entity_poly.type
_entity_poly.pdbx_seq_one_letter_code
_entity_poly.pdbx_strand_id
1 'polypeptide(L)'
;MSMAQERFLKVRCTLDNLGYKQPLGMDSLPLVEKIITDLVNAKDTLSRTKHELESRAETVGRVEEFIAPYKSDNARLVKEINLTHKDMDDLRLKYDETVRDMASKIRNLESLNSDLQFFNSQCLNKLKAYESETKRMAEQLVVLQEKNFQAVVFTPSRYFI
;
A
#
# COMPACT_ATOMS: atom_id res chain seq x y z
N MET A 1 71.42 -53.76 -14.83
CA MET A 1 70.48 -54.30 -13.84
C MET A 1 69.19 -54.70 -14.55
N SER A 2 68.45 -55.69 -14.06
CA SER A 2 67.17 -56.08 -14.66
C SER A 2 66.11 -54.99 -14.40
N MET A 3 65.27 -54.68 -15.39
CA MET A 3 64.14 -53.73 -15.26
C MET A 3 63.22 -54.04 -14.06
N ALA A 4 63.15 -55.30 -13.62
CA ALA A 4 62.37 -55.70 -12.45
C ALA A 4 63.01 -55.29 -11.11
N GLN A 5 64.35 -55.28 -11.03
CA GLN A 5 65.09 -54.84 -9.84
C GLN A 5 64.98 -53.33 -9.63
N GLU A 6 65.01 -52.54 -10.71
CA GLU A 6 64.85 -51.08 -10.61
C GLU A 6 63.45 -50.68 -10.11
N ARG A 7 62.40 -51.36 -10.59
CA ARG A 7 61.03 -51.16 -10.08
C ARG A 7 60.88 -51.59 -8.63
N PHE A 8 61.48 -52.72 -8.26
CA PHE A 8 61.48 -53.21 -6.87
C PHE A 8 62.11 -52.20 -5.93
N LEU A 9 63.29 -51.66 -6.27
CA LEU A 9 63.97 -50.65 -5.47
C LEU A 9 63.15 -49.35 -5.34
N LYS A 10 62.47 -48.93 -6.42
CA LYS A 10 61.62 -47.73 -6.40
C LYS A 10 60.39 -47.89 -5.49
N VAL A 11 59.70 -49.03 -5.60
CA VAL A 11 58.56 -49.36 -4.73
C VAL A 11 59.02 -49.52 -3.28
N ARG A 12 60.19 -50.13 -3.05
CA ARG A 12 60.77 -50.30 -1.72
C ARG A 12 61.11 -48.99 -1.05
N CYS A 13 61.83 -48.12 -1.74
CA CYS A 13 62.15 -46.79 -1.24
C CYS A 13 60.88 -46.00 -0.91
N THR A 14 59.85 -46.09 -1.76
CA THR A 14 58.55 -45.43 -1.50
C THR A 14 57.86 -45.98 -0.25
N LEU A 15 57.84 -47.30 -0.07
CA LEU A 15 57.25 -47.94 1.11
C LEU A 15 58.02 -47.66 2.40
N ASP A 16 59.35 -47.65 2.34
CA ASP A 16 60.21 -47.31 3.48
C ASP A 16 59.98 -45.85 3.91
N ASN A 17 59.81 -44.94 2.95
CA ASN A 17 59.45 -43.54 3.22
C ASN A 17 58.05 -43.40 3.82
N LEU A 18 57.13 -44.32 3.51
CA LEU A 18 55.81 -44.42 4.12
C LEU A 18 55.82 -45.20 5.45
N GLY A 19 56.98 -45.73 5.89
CA GLY A 19 57.16 -46.46 7.13
C GLY A 19 56.88 -47.97 7.06
N TYR A 20 56.58 -48.51 5.88
CA TYR A 20 56.31 -49.93 5.67
C TYR A 20 57.59 -50.73 5.42
N LYS A 21 58.16 -51.29 6.49
CA LYS A 21 59.45 -52.01 6.47
C LYS A 21 59.35 -53.53 6.29
N GLN A 22 58.14 -54.07 6.09
CA GLN A 22 57.92 -55.52 5.95
C GLN A 22 58.53 -56.05 4.65
N PRO A 23 59.16 -57.25 4.65
CA PRO A 23 59.74 -57.84 3.45
C PRO A 23 58.66 -58.09 2.38
N LEU A 24 58.99 -57.80 1.11
CA LEU A 24 58.07 -57.91 -0.02
C LEU A 24 58.56 -58.97 -1.01
N GLY A 25 57.67 -59.89 -1.38
CA GLY A 25 57.92 -60.88 -2.42
C GLY A 25 57.90 -60.27 -3.83
N MET A 26 58.61 -60.90 -4.77
CA MET A 26 58.66 -60.41 -6.15
C MET A 26 57.32 -60.53 -6.89
N ASP A 27 56.49 -61.51 -6.52
CA ASP A 27 55.20 -61.78 -7.16
C ASP A 27 54.14 -60.73 -6.85
N SER A 28 54.25 -60.04 -5.71
CA SER A 28 53.29 -58.99 -5.29
C SER A 28 53.68 -57.59 -5.76
N LEU A 29 54.87 -57.42 -6.34
CA LEU A 29 55.41 -56.13 -6.78
C LEU A 29 54.47 -55.35 -7.74
N PRO A 30 53.90 -55.96 -8.81
CA PRO A 30 53.03 -55.23 -9.75
C PRO A 30 51.73 -54.72 -9.11
N LEU A 31 51.19 -55.46 -8.13
CA LEU A 31 49.98 -55.07 -7.42
C LEU A 31 50.25 -53.89 -6.47
N VAL A 32 51.36 -53.97 -5.73
CA VAL A 32 51.75 -52.91 -4.79
C VAL A 32 52.11 -51.62 -5.51
N GLU A 33 52.78 -51.69 -6.66
CA GLU A 33 53.06 -50.53 -7.51
C GLU A 33 51.77 -49.82 -7.96
N LYS A 34 50.74 -50.58 -8.38
CA LYS A 34 49.44 -50.02 -8.74
C LYS A 34 48.73 -49.37 -7.54
N ILE A 35 48.70 -50.05 -6.39
CA ILE A 35 48.05 -49.52 -5.18
C ILE A 35 48.70 -48.21 -4.72
N ILE A 36 50.04 -48.14 -4.75
CA ILE A 36 50.75 -46.90 -4.39
C ILE A 36 50.41 -45.78 -5.36
N THR A 37 50.36 -46.08 -6.66
CA THR A 37 49.99 -45.09 -7.69
C THR A 37 48.55 -44.59 -7.48
N ASP A 38 47.61 -45.50 -7.23
CA ASP A 38 46.22 -45.16 -6.95
C ASP A 38 46.08 -44.33 -5.67
N LEU A 39 46.85 -44.66 -4.62
CA LEU A 39 46.82 -43.93 -3.36
C LEU A 39 47.38 -42.50 -3.50
N VAL A 40 48.46 -42.33 -4.25
CA VAL A 40 49.01 -41.00 -4.58
C VAL A 40 47.99 -40.20 -5.38
N ASN A 41 47.41 -40.79 -6.42
CA ASN A 41 46.37 -40.14 -7.23
C ASN A 41 45.13 -39.77 -6.39
N ALA A 42 44.68 -40.65 -5.50
CA ALA A 42 43.55 -40.39 -4.61
C ALA A 42 43.84 -39.27 -3.62
N LYS A 43 45.06 -39.23 -3.05
CA LYS A 43 45.50 -38.16 -2.16
C LYS A 43 45.58 -36.82 -2.88
N ASP A 44 46.13 -36.79 -4.10
CA ASP A 44 46.23 -35.57 -4.90
C ASP A 44 44.84 -35.06 -5.30
N THR A 45 43.94 -35.97 -5.70
CA THR A 45 42.55 -35.63 -6.01
C THR A 45 41.83 -35.08 -4.78
N LEU A 46 41.97 -35.73 -3.62
CA LEU A 46 41.40 -35.27 -2.36
C LEU A 46 41.94 -33.89 -1.95
N SER A 47 43.23 -33.65 -2.14
CA SER A 47 43.83 -32.35 -1.85
C SER A 47 43.28 -31.25 -2.76
N ARG A 48 43.09 -31.55 -4.06
CA ARG A 48 42.50 -30.61 -5.03
C ARG A 48 41.05 -30.31 -4.69
N THR A 49 40.24 -31.33 -4.44
CA THR A 49 38.81 -31.14 -4.11
C THR A 49 38.63 -30.39 -2.79
N LYS A 50 39.50 -30.64 -1.81
CA LYS A 50 39.52 -29.86 -0.56
C LYS A 50 39.79 -28.38 -0.83
N HIS A 51 40.79 -28.07 -1.64
CA HIS A 51 41.13 -26.68 -1.97
C HIS A 51 40.01 -25.99 -2.78
N GLU A 52 39.42 -26.69 -3.74
CA GLU A 52 38.26 -26.20 -4.49
C GLU A 52 37.06 -25.93 -3.58
N LEU A 53 36.81 -26.79 -2.59
CA LEU A 53 35.74 -26.61 -1.62
C LEU A 53 35.98 -25.38 -0.73
N GLU A 54 37.21 -25.19 -0.24
CA GLU A 54 37.61 -24.01 0.53
C GLU A 54 37.42 -22.73 -0.29
N SER A 55 37.93 -22.70 -1.53
CA SER A 55 37.77 -21.56 -2.44
C SER A 55 36.29 -21.27 -2.74
N ARG A 56 35.48 -22.31 -2.90
CA ARG A 56 34.03 -22.17 -3.11
C ARG A 56 33.34 -21.61 -1.87
N ALA A 57 33.71 -22.08 -0.68
CA ALA A 57 33.16 -21.58 0.58
C ALA A 57 33.48 -20.09 0.79
N GLU A 58 34.71 -19.67 0.50
CA GLU A 58 35.11 -18.26 0.53
C GLU A 58 34.30 -17.41 -0.47
N THR A 59 34.10 -17.93 -1.68
CA THR A 59 33.30 -17.25 -2.71
C THR A 59 31.85 -17.07 -2.26
N VAL A 60 31.25 -18.11 -1.68
CA VAL A 60 29.90 -18.04 -1.13
C VAL A 60 29.81 -17.02 0.00
N GLY A 61 30.76 -17.04 0.95
CA GLY A 61 30.80 -16.07 2.05
C GLY A 61 30.91 -14.63 1.55
N ARG A 62 31.77 -14.36 0.57
CA ARG A 62 31.86 -13.04 -0.06
C ARG A 62 30.56 -12.62 -0.74
N VAL A 63 29.92 -13.52 -1.48
CA VAL A 63 28.64 -13.24 -2.13
C VAL A 63 27.56 -12.93 -1.09
N GLU A 64 27.54 -13.65 0.03
CA GLU A 64 26.63 -13.38 1.14
C GLU A 64 26.86 -12.01 1.76
N GLU A 65 28.12 -11.60 1.98
CA GLU A 65 28.48 -10.25 2.45
C GLU A 65 28.00 -9.16 1.47
N PHE A 66 28.16 -9.38 0.16
CA PHE A 66 27.67 -8.42 -0.84
C PHE A 66 26.14 -8.35 -0.90
N ILE A 67 25.43 -9.46 -0.68
CA ILE A 67 23.96 -9.53 -0.78
C ILE A 67 23.28 -9.07 0.51
N ALA A 68 23.92 -9.24 1.67
CA ALA A 68 23.39 -8.85 2.99
C ALA A 68 22.80 -7.43 3.05
N PRO A 69 23.48 -6.36 2.57
CA PRO A 69 22.93 -5.01 2.60
C PRO A 69 21.66 -4.90 1.73
N TYR A 70 21.65 -5.49 0.54
CA TYR A 70 20.48 -5.47 -0.33
C TYR A 70 19.29 -6.22 0.27
N LYS A 71 19.52 -7.35 0.97
CA LYS A 71 18.44 -8.05 1.69
C LYS A 71 17.86 -7.18 2.80
N SER A 72 18.71 -6.51 3.56
CA SER A 72 18.29 -5.60 4.63
C SER A 72 17.49 -4.40 4.08
N ASP A 73 18.01 -3.76 3.02
CA ASP A 73 17.34 -2.63 2.39
C ASP A 73 16.02 -3.04 1.73
N ASN A 74 15.96 -4.18 1.03
CA ASN A 74 14.71 -4.69 0.48
C ASN A 74 13.67 -4.96 1.57
N ALA A 75 14.08 -5.56 2.70
CA ALA A 75 13.17 -5.78 3.82
C ALA A 75 12.63 -4.46 4.40
N ARG A 76 13.50 -3.44 4.51
CA ARG A 76 13.12 -2.09 4.95
C ARG A 76 12.14 -1.43 3.97
N LEU A 77 12.46 -1.45 2.67
CA LEU A 77 11.63 -0.86 1.61
C LEU A 77 10.27 -1.54 1.52
N VAL A 78 10.20 -2.87 1.59
CA VAL A 78 8.92 -3.60 1.59
C VAL A 78 8.05 -3.17 2.78
N LYS A 79 8.65 -3.00 3.96
CA LYS A 79 7.93 -2.51 5.15
C LYS A 79 7.40 -1.09 4.94
N GLU A 80 8.23 -0.19 4.40
CA GLU A 80 7.87 1.20 4.14
C GLU A 80 6.76 1.33 3.08
N ILE A 81 6.85 0.55 2.00
CA ILE A 81 5.82 0.47 0.96
C ILE A 81 4.50 0.01 1.55
N ASN A 82 4.52 -1.05 2.36
CA ASN A 82 3.29 -1.58 2.97
C ASN A 82 2.64 -0.58 3.94
N LEU A 83 3.45 0.15 4.72
CA LEU A 83 2.94 1.20 5.61
C LEU A 83 2.33 2.36 4.81
N THR A 84 3.06 2.84 3.79
CA THR A 84 2.58 3.93 2.93
C THR A 84 1.30 3.57 2.19
N HIS A 85 1.20 2.34 1.67
CA HIS A 85 -0.02 1.86 1.03
C HIS A 85 -1.20 1.85 1.99
N LYS A 86 -0.99 1.36 3.23
CA LYS A 86 -2.03 1.37 4.25
C LYS A 86 -2.49 2.79 4.58
N ASP A 87 -1.56 3.72 4.75
CA ASP A 87 -1.88 5.13 5.05
C ASP A 87 -2.64 5.79 3.89
N MET A 88 -2.28 5.47 2.63
CA MET A 88 -3.03 5.93 1.45
C MET A 88 -4.46 5.40 1.43
N ASP A 89 -4.65 4.12 1.72
CA ASP A 89 -6.00 3.52 1.76
C ASP A 89 -6.85 4.16 2.87
N ASP A 90 -6.28 4.35 4.07
CA ASP A 90 -6.97 5.00 5.19
C ASP A 90 -7.33 6.47 4.86
N LEU A 91 -6.42 7.22 4.23
CA LEU A 91 -6.68 8.59 3.78
C LEU A 91 -7.78 8.65 2.72
N ARG A 92 -7.75 7.73 1.76
CA ARG A 92 -8.77 7.65 0.70
C ARG A 92 -10.14 7.34 1.28
N LEU A 93 -10.24 6.40 2.22
CA LEU A 93 -11.51 6.09 2.89
C LEU A 93 -12.08 7.30 3.64
N LYS A 94 -11.24 8.03 4.39
CA LYS A 94 -11.65 9.26 5.10
C LYS A 94 -12.09 10.36 4.14
N TYR A 95 -11.37 10.50 3.02
CA TYR A 95 -11.73 11.46 1.97
C TYR A 95 -13.09 11.11 1.37
N ASP A 96 -13.31 9.86 0.97
CA ASP A 96 -14.57 9.39 0.38
C ASP A 96 -15.76 9.50 1.36
N GLU A 97 -15.53 9.30 2.66
CA GLU A 97 -16.51 9.56 3.71
C GLU A 97 -16.84 11.05 3.81
N THR A 98 -15.83 11.91 3.86
CA THR A 98 -15.99 13.36 3.96
C THR A 98 -16.74 13.92 2.75
N VAL A 99 -16.41 13.46 1.54
CA VAL A 99 -17.09 13.86 0.30
C VAL A 99 -18.56 13.45 0.33
N ARG A 100 -18.87 12.23 0.79
CA ARG A 100 -20.26 11.76 0.92
C ARG A 100 -21.06 12.57 1.94
N ASP A 101 -20.48 12.87 3.09
CA ASP A 101 -21.12 13.69 4.13
C ASP A 101 -21.39 15.12 3.63
N MET A 102 -20.40 15.75 3.00
CA MET A 102 -20.56 17.08 2.40
C MET A 102 -21.63 17.09 1.30
N ALA A 103 -21.63 16.11 0.41
CA ALA A 103 -22.64 16.00 -0.64
C ALA A 103 -24.06 15.83 -0.06
N SER A 104 -24.20 15.06 1.03
CA SER A 104 -25.49 14.93 1.74
C SER A 104 -25.93 16.26 2.35
N LYS A 105 -25.02 16.98 3.02
CA LYS A 105 -25.30 18.31 3.58
C LYS A 105 -25.72 19.31 2.52
N ILE A 106 -25.06 19.32 1.37
CA ILE A 106 -25.42 20.19 0.24
C ILE A 106 -26.86 19.91 -0.21
N ARG A 107 -27.21 18.64 -0.47
CA ARG A 107 -28.57 18.26 -0.89
C ARG A 107 -29.63 18.67 0.13
N ASN A 108 -29.34 18.50 1.42
CA ASN A 108 -30.26 18.89 2.49
C ASN A 108 -30.47 20.41 2.52
N LEU A 109 -29.39 21.18 2.37
CA LEU A 109 -29.46 22.65 2.31
C LEU A 109 -30.18 23.13 1.05
N GLU A 110 -29.96 22.49 -0.09
CA GLU A 110 -30.68 22.80 -1.33
C GLU A 110 -32.18 22.55 -1.20
N SER A 111 -32.57 21.42 -0.60
CA SER A 111 -33.99 21.13 -0.32
C SER A 111 -34.61 22.17 0.61
N LEU A 112 -33.95 22.46 1.74
CA LEU A 112 -34.43 23.45 2.70
C LEU A 112 -34.54 24.85 2.08
N ASN A 113 -33.56 25.24 1.26
CA ASN A 113 -33.59 26.51 0.56
C ASN A 113 -34.76 26.57 -0.44
N SER A 114 -35.05 25.48 -1.16
CA SER A 114 -36.21 25.40 -2.06
C SER A 114 -37.53 25.54 -1.29
N ASP A 115 -37.66 24.87 -0.15
CA ASP A 115 -38.84 24.96 0.73
C ASP A 115 -39.03 26.39 1.26
N LEU A 116 -37.94 27.04 1.67
CA LEU A 116 -37.97 28.43 2.15
C LEU A 116 -38.35 29.41 1.04
N GLN A 117 -37.82 29.23 -0.17
CA GLN A 117 -38.20 30.04 -1.33
C GLN A 117 -39.68 29.90 -1.68
N PHE A 118 -40.20 28.67 -1.61
CA PHE A 118 -41.61 28.40 -1.82
C PHE A 118 -42.49 29.05 -0.74
N PHE A 119 -42.11 28.90 0.53
CA PHE A 119 -42.80 29.53 1.65
C PHE A 119 -42.80 31.06 1.54
N ASN A 120 -41.65 31.67 1.24
CA ASN A 120 -41.52 33.11 1.06
C ASN A 120 -42.44 33.61 -0.07
N SER A 121 -42.47 32.89 -1.20
CA SER A 121 -43.36 33.20 -2.33
C SER A 121 -44.85 33.16 -1.91
N GLN A 122 -45.24 32.18 -1.09
CA GLN A 122 -46.59 32.12 -0.54
C GLN A 122 -46.90 33.30 0.40
N CYS A 123 -45.97 33.64 1.30
CA CYS A 123 -46.12 34.81 2.18
C CYS A 123 -46.29 36.11 1.39
N LEU A 124 -45.47 36.31 0.35
CA LEU A 124 -45.56 37.47 -0.53
C LEU A 124 -46.91 37.55 -1.25
N ASN A 125 -47.41 36.43 -1.77
CA ASN A 125 -48.72 36.39 -2.42
C ASN A 125 -49.85 36.72 -1.43
N LYS A 126 -49.77 36.19 -0.21
CA LYS A 126 -50.75 36.46 0.85
C LYS A 126 -50.73 37.92 1.28
N LEU A 127 -49.54 38.52 1.41
CA LEU A 127 -49.38 39.94 1.70
C LEU A 127 -50.04 40.81 0.63
N LYS A 128 -49.76 40.54 -0.66
CA LYS A 128 -50.38 41.26 -1.78
C LYS A 128 -51.91 41.14 -1.78
N ALA A 129 -52.44 39.97 -1.44
CA ALA A 129 -53.89 39.78 -1.33
C ALA A 129 -54.48 40.65 -0.21
N TYR A 130 -53.83 40.71 0.96
CA TYR A 130 -54.26 41.59 2.05
C TYR A 130 -54.14 43.07 1.71
N GLU A 131 -53.08 43.50 1.03
CA GLU A 131 -52.90 44.88 0.57
C GLU A 131 -54.02 45.29 -0.40
N SER A 132 -54.35 44.43 -1.36
CA SER A 132 -55.43 44.65 -2.32
C SER A 132 -56.80 44.76 -1.62
N GLU A 133 -57.07 43.84 -0.69
CA GLU A 133 -58.32 43.85 0.07
C GLU A 133 -58.42 45.08 0.98
N THR A 134 -57.33 45.47 1.64
CA THR A 134 -57.28 46.68 2.46
C THR A 134 -57.56 47.93 1.62
N LYS A 135 -56.97 48.01 0.42
CA LYS A 135 -57.22 49.11 -0.52
C LYS A 135 -58.70 49.16 -0.93
N ARG A 136 -59.29 48.00 -1.27
CA ARG A 136 -60.72 47.88 -1.61
C ARG A 136 -61.63 48.32 -0.46
N MET A 137 -61.35 47.88 0.77
CA MET A 137 -62.10 48.29 1.95
C MET A 137 -61.99 49.80 2.19
N ALA A 138 -60.81 50.38 2.03
CA ALA A 138 -60.60 51.82 2.17
C ALA A 138 -61.39 52.61 1.11
N GLU A 139 -61.36 52.19 -0.16
CA GLU A 139 -62.16 52.78 -1.24
C GLU A 139 -63.67 52.69 -0.94
N GLN A 140 -64.15 51.53 -0.48
CA GLN A 140 -65.55 51.36 -0.08
C GLN A 140 -65.96 52.25 1.09
N LEU A 141 -65.07 52.43 2.08
CA LEU A 141 -65.30 53.32 3.21
C LEU A 141 -65.52 54.77 2.74
N VAL A 142 -64.67 55.26 1.83
CA VAL A 142 -64.79 56.60 1.25
C VAL A 142 -66.14 56.76 0.54
N VAL A 143 -66.52 55.81 -0.32
CA VAL A 143 -67.81 55.85 -1.03
C VAL A 143 -68.99 55.87 -0.05
N LEU A 144 -68.93 55.09 1.03
CA LEU A 144 -69.99 55.08 2.06
C LEU A 144 -70.02 56.39 2.85
N GLN A 145 -68.87 56.99 3.14
CA GLN A 145 -68.78 58.30 3.78
C GLN A 145 -69.40 59.39 2.90
N GLU A 146 -69.12 59.39 1.59
CA GLU A 146 -69.74 60.33 0.64
C GLU A 146 -71.25 60.18 0.57
N LYS A 147 -71.75 58.93 0.47
CA LYS A 147 -73.20 58.66 0.46
C LYS A 147 -73.88 59.09 1.76
N ASN A 148 -73.26 58.82 2.91
CA ASN A 148 -73.76 59.28 4.22
C ASN A 148 -73.76 60.81 4.32
N PHE A 149 -72.70 61.47 3.85
CA PHE A 149 -72.64 62.93 3.84
C PHE A 149 -73.76 63.53 2.99
N GLN A 150 -73.99 63.00 1.80
CA GLN A 150 -75.13 63.39 0.96
C GLN A 150 -76.47 63.16 1.69
N ALA A 151 -76.67 61.99 2.30
CA ALA A 151 -77.90 61.69 3.04
C ALA A 151 -78.14 62.67 4.22
N VAL A 152 -77.09 63.05 4.96
CA VAL A 152 -77.17 64.04 6.05
C VAL A 152 -77.47 65.45 5.53
N VAL A 153 -76.91 65.84 4.39
CA VAL A 153 -77.18 67.14 3.74
C VAL A 153 -78.61 67.21 3.16
N PHE A 154 -79.16 66.08 2.69
CA PHE A 154 -80.54 65.99 2.18
C PHE A 154 -81.60 65.76 3.25
N THR A 155 -81.23 65.40 4.47
CA THR A 155 -82.13 65.52 5.61
C THR A 155 -82.16 66.98 6.06
N PRO A 156 -83.24 67.74 5.81
CA PRO A 156 -83.37 69.04 6.44
C PRO A 156 -83.40 68.81 7.95
N SER A 157 -82.70 69.64 8.71
CA SER A 157 -82.99 69.80 10.13
C SER A 157 -84.46 70.19 10.26
N ARG A 158 -85.35 69.22 10.42
CA ARG A 158 -86.67 69.46 10.98
C ARG A 158 -86.44 69.76 12.45
N TYR A 159 -86.48 71.06 12.73
CA TYR A 159 -86.50 71.66 14.04
C TYR A 159 -87.43 70.91 15.01
N PHE A 160 -86.99 70.89 16.27
CA PHE A 160 -87.81 70.83 17.47
C PHE A 160 -89.10 71.66 17.34
N ILE A 161 -90.25 71.08 17.70
CA ILE A 161 -91.25 71.44 18.73
C ILE A 161 -92.23 70.27 18.83
#